data_AF-A0A2T2WGR5-F1
#
_entry.id   AF-A0A2T2WGR5-F1
#
_cell.length_a   1.000
_cell.length_b   1.000
_cell.length_c   1.000
_cell.angle_alpha   90.00
_cell.angle_beta   90.00
_cell.angle_gamma   90.00
#
_symmetry.space_group_name_H-M   'P 1'
#
loop_
_entity.id
_entity.type
_entity.pdbx_description
1 polymer ?
#
loop_
_entity_poly.entity_id
_entity_poly.type
_entity_poly.pdbx_seq_one_letter_code
_entity_poly.pdbx_strand_id
1 'polypeptide(L)'
;METAVKEQVLRLFTYGLYNLTATHGNNDSHAHPLIDGSQQFALNVLGTDQKSVAQDFFRPSQRQGQSLNGHPFTPGPRTGAPLPTELPAWVECQVTDTVARGDHTVYVAEVIDAGVRQPEPQPLDMWNTGWFYTG
;
A
#
# COMPACT_ATOMS: atom_id res chain seq x y z
N MET A 1 -10.62 20.31 -23.25
CA MET A 1 -9.42 19.45 -23.23
C MET A 1 -9.82 18.10 -23.81
N GLU A 2 -8.98 17.51 -24.66
CA GLU A 2 -9.27 16.20 -25.25
C GLU A 2 -9.04 15.07 -24.24
N THR A 3 -10.06 14.24 -24.00
CA THR A 3 -10.02 13.19 -22.98
C THR A 3 -8.92 12.15 -23.27
N ALA A 4 -8.76 11.73 -24.52
CA ALA A 4 -7.76 10.75 -24.92
C ALA A 4 -6.32 11.23 -24.63
N VAL A 5 -6.04 12.50 -24.91
CA VAL A 5 -4.74 13.11 -24.60
C VAL A 5 -4.50 13.17 -23.08
N LYS A 6 -5.53 13.54 -22.29
CA LYS A 6 -5.46 13.53 -20.83
C LYS A 6 -5.11 12.14 -20.30
N GLU A 7 -5.83 11.10 -20.73
CA GLU A 7 -5.59 9.71 -20.31
C GLU A 7 -4.18 9.24 -20.66
N GLN A 8 -3.71 9.54 -21.87
CA GLN A 8 -2.34 9.21 -22.29
C GLN A 8 -1.29 9.89 -21.43
N VAL A 9 -1.43 11.20 -21.18
CA VAL A 9 -0.47 11.96 -20.36
C VAL A 9 -0.45 11.44 -18.92
N LEU A 10 -1.60 11.16 -18.31
CA LEU A 10 -1.67 10.63 -16.95
C LEU A 10 -1.02 9.24 -16.85
N ARG A 11 -1.16 8.38 -17.87
CA ARG A 11 -0.49 7.07 -17.95
C ARG A 11 1.03 7.15 -18.04
N LEU A 12 1.61 8.30 -18.40
CA LEU A 12 3.07 8.47 -18.45
C LEU A 12 3.71 8.64 -17.07
N PHE A 13 2.92 8.81 -16.01
CA PHE A 13 3.45 9.03 -14.68
C PHE A 13 4.10 7.74 -14.14
N THR A 14 5.27 7.90 -13.53
CA THR A 14 6.02 6.80 -12.94
C THR A 14 5.61 6.59 -11.49
N TYR A 15 5.39 5.34 -11.11
CA TYR A 15 5.01 4.94 -9.76
C TYR A 15 5.78 3.68 -9.35
N GLY A 16 6.23 3.65 -8.09
CA GLY A 16 6.56 2.39 -7.42
C GLY A 16 5.28 1.67 -6.98
N LEU A 17 5.36 0.37 -6.77
CA LEU A 17 4.28 -0.42 -6.16
C LEU A 17 4.54 -0.62 -4.67
N TYR A 18 3.50 -0.37 -3.89
CA TYR A 18 3.49 -0.52 -2.44
C TYR A 18 2.23 -1.28 -2.03
N ASN A 19 2.34 -2.07 -0.97
CA ASN A 19 1.19 -2.68 -0.32
C ASN A 19 0.82 -1.85 0.91
N LEU A 20 -0.32 -1.14 0.84
CA LEU A 20 -0.85 -0.37 1.96
C LEU A 20 -1.68 -1.28 2.85
N THR A 21 -1.36 -1.31 4.14
CA THR A 21 -2.10 -2.08 5.14
C THR A 21 -2.54 -1.18 6.29
N ALA A 22 -3.69 -1.49 6.88
CA ALA A 22 -4.23 -0.80 8.03
C ALA A 22 -5.04 -1.78 8.87
N THR A 23 -5.37 -1.41 10.10
CA THR A 23 -6.26 -2.19 10.95
C THR A 23 -7.09 -1.25 11.82
N HIS A 24 -8.38 -1.55 11.96
CA HIS A 24 -9.30 -0.83 12.83
C HIS A 24 -10.34 -1.81 13.40
N GLY A 25 -10.25 -2.10 14.70
CA GLY A 25 -11.08 -3.12 15.35
C GLY A 25 -10.91 -4.51 14.74
N ASN A 26 -12.01 -5.28 14.66
CA ASN A 26 -12.06 -6.61 14.04
C ASN A 26 -12.55 -6.58 12.57
N ASN A 27 -12.52 -5.41 11.92
CA ASN A 27 -13.07 -5.28 10.57
C ASN A 27 -12.06 -5.68 9.50
N ASP A 28 -12.45 -6.64 8.66
CA ASP A 28 -11.88 -6.83 7.33
C ASP A 28 -12.62 -5.88 6.39
N SER A 29 -12.00 -4.73 6.08
CA SER A 29 -12.58 -3.75 5.16
C SER A 29 -11.52 -3.21 4.21
N HIS A 30 -11.96 -2.51 3.16
CA HIS A 30 -11.06 -1.81 2.25
C HIS A 30 -10.17 -0.82 3.03
N ALA A 31 -9.00 -0.50 2.47
CA ALA A 31 -8.00 0.29 3.16
C ALA A 31 -8.53 1.67 3.61
N HIS A 32 -9.40 2.29 2.81
CA HIS A 32 -9.92 3.63 3.08
C HIS A 32 -10.74 3.71 4.40
N PRO A 33 -11.81 2.90 4.63
CA PRO A 33 -12.48 2.85 5.93
C PRO A 33 -11.57 2.51 7.11
N LEU A 34 -10.55 1.66 6.91
CA LEU A 34 -9.60 1.31 7.96
C LEU A 34 -8.76 2.52 8.37
N ILE A 35 -8.22 3.26 7.40
CA ILE A 35 -7.45 4.48 7.64
C ILE A 35 -8.33 5.54 8.30
N ASP A 36 -9.57 5.73 7.82
CA ASP A 36 -10.48 6.72 8.41
C ASP A 36 -10.77 6.40 9.89
N GLY A 37 -10.94 5.12 10.23
CA GLY A 37 -11.17 4.70 11.61
C GLY A 37 -9.93 4.74 12.51
N SER A 38 -8.77 4.32 12.00
CA SER A 38 -7.53 4.20 12.79
C SER A 38 -6.67 5.46 12.79
N GLN A 39 -6.80 6.30 11.75
CA GLN A 39 -5.87 7.36 11.37
C GLN A 39 -4.42 6.88 11.23
N GLN A 40 -4.22 5.59 10.97
CA GLN A 40 -2.92 4.93 10.97
C GLN A 40 -2.85 3.85 9.90
N PHE A 41 -1.71 3.74 9.24
CA PHE A 41 -1.44 2.72 8.23
C PHE A 41 0.04 2.39 8.15
N ALA A 42 0.36 1.30 7.45
CA ALA A 42 1.71 1.01 7.01
C ALA A 42 1.77 0.97 5.47
N LEU A 43 2.88 1.43 4.91
CA LEU A 43 3.24 1.21 3.53
C LEU A 43 4.37 0.19 3.48
N ASN A 44 4.16 -0.90 2.77
CA ASN A 44 5.15 -1.95 2.58
C ASN A 44 5.70 -1.88 1.16
N VAL A 45 7.02 -1.79 1.03
CA VAL A 45 7.70 -1.71 -0.26
C VAL A 45 7.75 -3.08 -0.91
N LEU A 46 7.36 -3.20 -2.18
CA LEU A 46 7.52 -4.43 -2.96
C LEU A 46 8.89 -4.42 -3.65
N GLY A 47 9.60 -5.55 -3.61
CA GLY A 47 10.83 -5.79 -4.37
C GLY A 47 10.56 -6.13 -5.84
N THR A 48 11.56 -5.94 -6.71
CA THR A 48 11.44 -6.17 -8.17
C THR A 48 10.97 -7.58 -8.57
N ASP A 49 11.20 -8.58 -7.73
CA ASP A 49 10.78 -9.97 -7.91
C ASP A 49 9.39 -10.29 -7.31
N GLN A 50 8.76 -9.32 -6.63
CA GLN A 50 7.52 -9.51 -5.86
C GLN A 50 6.25 -9.10 -6.63
N LYS A 51 6.29 -9.19 -7.96
CA LYS A 51 5.12 -8.93 -8.82
C LYS A 51 3.94 -9.86 -8.49
N SER A 52 4.18 -11.14 -8.19
CA SER A 52 3.12 -12.08 -7.79
C SER A 52 2.48 -11.69 -6.46
N VAL A 53 3.29 -11.26 -5.47
CA VAL A 53 2.79 -10.75 -4.19
C VAL A 53 1.88 -9.55 -4.43
N ALA A 54 2.28 -8.60 -5.28
CA ALA A 54 1.45 -7.44 -5.62
C ALA A 54 0.08 -7.85 -6.20
N GLN A 55 0.04 -8.85 -7.09
CA GLN A 55 -1.22 -9.35 -7.68
C GLN A 55 -2.19 -9.87 -6.63
N ASP A 56 -1.69 -10.57 -5.61
CA ASP A 56 -2.53 -11.13 -4.57
C ASP A 56 -3.25 -10.07 -3.73
N PHE A 57 -2.77 -8.84 -3.69
CA PHE A 57 -3.40 -7.72 -2.96
C PHE A 57 -4.34 -6.86 -3.83
N PHE A 58 -4.51 -7.16 -5.12
CA PHE A 58 -5.54 -6.51 -5.95
C PHE A 58 -6.95 -7.02 -5.68
N ARG A 59 -7.07 -8.21 -5.10
CA ARG A 59 -8.35 -8.75 -4.60
C ARG A 59 -8.56 -8.33 -3.14
N PRO A 60 -9.82 -8.26 -2.67
CA PRO A 60 -10.11 -7.98 -1.27
C PRO A 60 -9.28 -8.85 -0.33
N SER A 61 -8.69 -8.23 0.69
CA SER A 61 -7.85 -8.93 1.66
C SER A 61 -8.66 -9.90 2.50
N GLN A 62 -8.14 -11.11 2.65
CA GLN A 62 -8.70 -12.16 3.49
C GLN A 62 -7.67 -12.54 4.54
N ARG A 63 -8.02 -12.36 5.80
CA ARG A 63 -7.17 -12.73 6.92
C ARG A 63 -7.38 -14.18 7.33
N GLN A 64 -6.27 -14.91 7.50
CA GLN A 64 -6.27 -16.27 8.04
C GLN A 64 -5.17 -16.36 9.11
N GLY A 65 -5.55 -16.17 10.38
CA GLY A 65 -4.59 -16.08 11.48
C GLY A 65 -3.63 -14.89 11.32
N GLN A 66 -2.33 -15.18 11.14
CA GLN A 66 -1.26 -14.21 10.89
C GLN A 66 -0.86 -14.18 9.40
N SER A 67 -1.81 -14.41 8.51
CA SER A 67 -1.63 -14.28 7.07
C SER A 67 -2.71 -13.39 6.46
N LEU A 68 -2.34 -12.64 5.42
CA LEU A 68 -3.24 -11.91 4.53
C LEU A 68 -3.06 -12.45 3.11
N ASN A 69 -4.14 -12.92 2.50
CA ASN A 69 -4.13 -13.46 1.14
C ASN A 69 -3.12 -14.60 0.89
N GLY A 70 -2.67 -15.30 1.95
CA GLY A 70 -1.65 -16.35 1.88
C GLY A 70 -0.24 -15.87 2.27
N HIS A 71 -0.04 -14.56 2.42
CA HIS A 71 1.24 -13.94 2.76
C HIS A 71 1.35 -13.75 4.28
N PRO A 72 2.38 -14.27 4.95
CA PRO A 72 2.55 -14.12 6.40
C PRO A 72 2.85 -12.66 6.77
N PHE A 73 2.34 -12.20 7.91
CA PHE A 73 2.61 -10.85 8.41
C PHE A 73 2.85 -10.83 9.92
N THR A 74 3.54 -9.78 10.37
CA THR A 74 3.62 -9.41 11.80
C THR A 74 2.91 -8.09 12.04
N PRO A 75 2.20 -7.88 13.16
CA PRO A 75 1.68 -6.56 13.50
C PRO A 75 2.81 -5.54 13.63
N GLY A 76 2.62 -4.35 13.06
CA GLY A 76 3.56 -3.25 13.19
C GLY A 76 3.66 -2.75 14.64
N PRO A 77 4.87 -2.40 15.12
CA PRO A 77 5.11 -2.06 16.52
C PRO A 77 4.42 -0.76 16.97
N ARG A 78 4.11 0.18 16.07
CA ARG A 78 3.45 1.44 16.44
C ARG A 78 1.96 1.46 16.12
N THR A 79 1.59 0.95 14.95
CA THR A 79 0.23 1.05 14.39
C THR A 79 -0.57 -0.24 14.54
N GLY A 80 0.11 -1.38 14.75
CA GLY A 80 -0.49 -2.70 14.68
C GLY A 80 -0.90 -3.12 13.26
N ALA A 81 -0.67 -2.27 12.24
CA ALA A 81 -0.98 -2.60 10.85
C ALA A 81 -0.21 -3.84 10.39
N PRO A 82 -0.81 -4.71 9.58
CA PRO A 82 -0.12 -5.89 9.06
C PRO A 82 1.14 -5.55 8.27
N LEU A 83 2.30 -6.09 8.66
CA LEU A 83 3.55 -5.96 7.91
C LEU A 83 3.91 -7.32 7.29
N PRO A 84 3.64 -7.56 5.99
CA PRO A 84 4.02 -8.81 5.34
C PRO A 84 5.52 -9.07 5.48
N THR A 85 5.88 -10.26 5.99
CA THR A 85 7.26 -10.51 6.45
C THR A 85 8.25 -10.74 5.32
N GLU A 86 7.77 -11.07 4.12
CA GLU A 86 8.60 -11.27 2.93
C GLU A 86 8.96 -9.96 2.22
N LEU A 87 8.28 -8.85 2.52
CA LEU A 87 8.53 -7.57 1.88
C LEU A 87 9.81 -6.92 2.45
N PRO A 88 10.64 -6.31 1.59
CA PRO A 88 11.98 -5.85 1.96
C PRO A 88 12.02 -4.70 2.95
N ALA A 89 11.02 -3.82 2.97
CA ALA A 89 10.98 -2.65 3.83
C ALA A 89 9.54 -2.16 4.08
N TRP A 90 9.36 -1.36 5.12
CA TRP A 90 8.08 -0.76 5.48
C TRP A 90 8.26 0.57 6.20
N VAL A 91 7.21 1.40 6.17
CA VAL A 91 7.04 2.57 7.04
C VAL A 91 5.67 2.53 7.70
N GLU A 92 5.61 2.88 8.97
CA GLU A 92 4.39 3.08 9.74
C GLU A 92 4.08 4.57 9.83
N CYS A 93 2.83 4.92 9.60
CA CYS A 93 2.41 6.30 9.40
C CYS A 93 1.21 6.66 10.28
N GLN A 94 1.24 7.86 10.85
CA GLN A 94 0.12 8.52 11.53
C GLN A 94 -0.42 9.62 10.60
N VAL A 95 -1.71 9.55 10.26
CA VAL A 95 -2.37 10.59 9.46
C VAL A 95 -2.36 11.91 10.24
N THR A 96 -2.02 12.98 9.54
CA THR A 96 -1.94 14.37 10.03
C THR A 96 -2.96 15.27 9.34
N ASP A 97 -3.19 15.06 8.04
CA ASP A 97 -4.21 15.78 7.28
C ASP A 97 -4.89 14.86 6.26
N THR A 98 -6.13 15.21 5.92
CA THR A 98 -6.95 14.48 4.94
C THR A 98 -7.59 15.45 3.97
N VAL A 99 -7.41 15.22 2.67
CA VAL A 99 -8.03 15.99 1.59
C VAL A 99 -8.90 15.06 0.74
N ALA A 100 -10.20 15.04 1.04
CA ALA A 100 -11.19 14.28 0.27
C ALA A 100 -11.66 15.09 -0.95
N ARG A 101 -11.27 14.66 -2.16
CA ARG A 101 -11.65 15.31 -3.43
C ARG A 101 -11.79 14.28 -4.56
N GLY A 102 -12.95 14.26 -5.21
CA GLY A 102 -13.23 13.31 -6.29
C GLY A 102 -13.47 11.90 -5.75
N ASP A 103 -12.93 10.90 -6.44
CA ASP A 103 -13.07 9.48 -6.13
C ASP A 103 -11.93 8.92 -5.25
N HIS A 104 -10.94 9.74 -4.92
CA HIS A 104 -9.82 9.39 -4.04
C HIS A 104 -9.69 10.36 -2.87
N THR A 105 -9.06 9.90 -1.80
CA THR A 105 -8.67 10.73 -0.66
C THR A 105 -7.16 10.82 -0.61
N VAL A 106 -6.63 12.03 -0.49
CA VAL A 106 -5.21 12.26 -0.22
C VAL A 106 -5.01 12.32 1.28
N TYR A 107 -4.24 11.38 1.81
CA TYR A 107 -3.78 11.40 3.19
C TYR A 107 -2.36 11.97 3.26
N VAL A 108 -2.15 12.92 4.16
CA VAL A 108 -0.81 13.39 4.57
C VAL A 108 -0.51 12.78 5.91
N ALA A 109 0.65 12.14 6.04
CA ALA A 109 0.98 11.37 7.23
C ALA A 109 2.45 11.55 7.65
N GLU A 110 2.67 11.53 8.95
CA GLU A 110 3.99 11.49 9.59
C GLU A 110 4.46 10.04 9.67
N VAL A 111 5.72 9.78 9.29
CA VAL A 111 6.35 8.47 9.52
C VAL A 111 6.74 8.37 10.98
N ILE A 112 6.15 7.42 11.70
CA ILE A 112 6.34 7.23 13.15
C ILE A 112 7.19 5.99 13.49
N ASP A 113 7.42 5.09 12.53
CA ASP A 113 8.43 4.02 12.58
C ASP A 113 8.73 3.50 11.18
N ALA A 114 9.86 2.81 11.02
CA ALA A 114 10.27 2.22 9.75
C ALA A 114 11.19 1.02 9.97
N GLY A 115 11.21 0.11 8.99
CA GLY A 115 12.09 -1.04 9.04
C GLY A 115 12.57 -1.48 7.66
N VAL A 116 13.77 -2.05 7.65
CA VAL A 116 14.39 -2.65 6.47
C VAL A 116 14.81 -4.09 6.83
N ARG A 117 14.38 -5.06 6.03
CA ARG A 117 14.68 -6.49 6.20
C ARG A 117 15.77 -6.98 5.25
N GLN A 118 15.85 -6.37 4.06
CA GLN A 118 16.85 -6.68 3.04
C GLN A 118 17.70 -5.44 2.78
N PRO A 119 19.04 -5.54 2.74
CA PRO A 119 19.89 -4.40 2.43
C PRO A 119 19.69 -3.98 0.97
N GLU A 120 19.52 -2.67 0.75
CA GLU A 120 19.43 -2.05 -0.59
C GLU A 120 18.45 -2.74 -1.57
N PRO A 121 17.17 -2.92 -1.19
CA PRO A 121 16.22 -3.57 -2.07
C PRO A 121 15.94 -2.68 -3.28
N GLN A 122 15.93 -3.26 -4.47
CA GLN A 122 15.38 -2.56 -5.64
C GLN A 122 13.85 -2.60 -5.57
N PRO A 123 13.15 -1.45 -5.53
CA PRO A 123 11.71 -1.41 -5.45
C PRO A 123 11.07 -1.83 -6.79
N LEU A 124 9.86 -2.37 -6.73
CA LEU A 124 9.09 -2.74 -7.91
C LEU A 124 8.49 -1.50 -8.57
N ASP A 125 9.02 -1.12 -9.72
CA ASP A 125 8.42 -0.08 -10.56
C ASP A 125 7.20 -0.61 -11.32
N MET A 126 6.09 0.15 -11.31
CA MET A 126 4.85 -0.23 -11.98
C MET A 126 5.05 -0.43 -13.50
N TRP A 127 5.92 0.37 -14.13
CA TRP A 127 6.26 0.22 -15.55
C TRP A 127 6.79 -1.17 -15.92
N ASN A 128 7.60 -1.77 -15.04
CA ASN A 128 8.17 -3.10 -15.26
C ASN A 128 7.14 -4.22 -15.11
N THR A 129 5.94 -3.91 -14.60
CA THR A 129 4.85 -4.88 -14.48
C THR A 129 3.97 -4.96 -15.73
N GLY A 130 3.94 -3.92 -16.56
CA GLY A 130 2.97 -3.76 -17.65
C GLY A 130 1.55 -3.41 -17.18
N TRP A 131 1.35 -3.10 -15.90
CA TRP A 131 0.08 -2.62 -15.35
C TRP A 131 0.00 -1.10 -15.34
N PHE A 132 -1.23 -0.60 -15.27
CA PHE A 132 -1.55 0.81 -15.15
C PHE A 132 -2.76 0.95 -14.23
N TYR A 133 -2.76 2.01 -13.41
CA TYR A 133 -3.88 2.35 -12.51
C TYR A 133 -4.55 3.67 -12.89
N THR A 134 -3.78 4.59 -13.47
CA THR A 134 -4.23 5.93 -13.88
C THR A 134 -4.51 6.00 -15.38
N GLY A 135 -5.27 7.01 -15.81
CA GLY A 135 -5.75 7.19 -17.17
C GLY A 135 -7.19 7.69 -17.18
#